data_AF-A0A558NM21-F1
#
_entry.id   AF-A0A558NM21-F1
#
_cell.length_a   1.000
_cell.length_b   1.000
_cell.length_c   1.000
_cell.angle_alpha   90.00
_cell.angle_beta   90.00
_cell.angle_gamma   90.00
#
_symmetry.space_group_name_H-M   'P 1'
#
loop_
_entity.id
_entity.type
_entity.pdbx_description
1 polymer ?
#
loop_
_entity_poly.entity_id
_entity_poly.type
_entity_poly.pdbx_seq_one_letter_code
_entity_poly.pdbx_strand_id
1 'polypeptide(L)' 'MALQAYKVEQVLVFATRGTEAKMLAAPLIRPMEEWREDVAGWVALRSERAPEFDELYDPQRTEPYVHAAS' A
#
# COMPACT_ATOMS: atom_id res chain seq x y z
N MET A 1 -11.36 4.01 -12.73
CA MET A 1 -9.95 3.60 -12.86
C MET A 1 -9.82 2.27 -12.13
N ALA A 2 -9.10 1.30 -12.70
CA ALA A 2 -8.91 -0.01 -12.04
C ALA A 2 -7.90 0.10 -10.89
N LEU A 3 -8.07 -0.73 -9.85
CA LEU A 3 -7.05 -0.85 -8.82
C LEU A 3 -5.84 -1.60 -9.38
N GLN A 4 -4.67 -1.22 -8.88
CA GLN A 4 -3.37 -1.69 -9.33
C GLN A 4 -2.56 -2.15 -8.13
N ALA A 5 -1.77 -3.21 -8.28
CA ALA A 5 -0.88 -3.69 -7.24
C ALA A 5 0.30 -2.74 -6.97
N TYR A 6 0.46 -2.32 -5.72
CA TYR A 6 1.58 -1.55 -5.23
C TYR A 6 2.22 -2.25 -4.05
N LYS A 7 3.55 -2.29 -4.03
CA LYS A 7 4.33 -2.77 -2.90
C LYS A 7 4.80 -1.58 -2.08
N VAL A 8 4.57 -1.63 -0.78
CA VAL A 8 5.07 -0.67 0.20
C VAL A 8 5.80 -1.48 1.26
N GLU A 9 7.13 -1.50 1.20
CA GLU A 9 7.96 -2.43 1.99
C GLU A 9 7.49 -3.88 1.78
N GLN A 10 7.11 -4.61 2.84
CA GLN A 10 6.54 -5.96 2.77
C GLN A 10 5.02 -6.01 2.53
N VAL A 11 4.33 -4.87 2.41
CA VAL A 11 2.86 -4.82 2.29
C VAL A 11 2.44 -4.67 0.82
N LEU A 12 1.57 -5.57 0.36
CA LEU A 12 0.94 -5.49 -0.95
C LEU A 12 -0.42 -4.78 -0.83
N VAL A 13 -0.62 -3.71 -1.60
CA VAL A 13 -1.84 -2.91 -1.60
C VAL A 13 -2.37 -2.74 -3.02
N PHE A 14 -3.66 -2.99 -3.22
CA PHE A 14 -4.36 -2.65 -4.45
C PHE A 14 -4.97 -1.26 -4.31
N ALA A 15 -4.52 -0.31 -5.12
CA ALA A 15 -4.97 1.09 -5.05
C ALA A 15 -5.02 1.73 -6.43
N THR A 16 -5.63 2.91 -6.55
CA THR A 16 -5.65 3.64 -7.83
C THR A 16 -4.33 4.34 -8.14
N ARG A 17 -3.50 4.58 -7.11
CA ARG A 17 -2.21 5.26 -7.18
C ARG A 17 -1.35 4.95 -5.96
N GLY A 18 -0.04 5.16 -6.10
CA GLY A 18 0.94 4.90 -5.05
C GLY A 18 0.70 5.63 -3.73
N THR A 19 0.26 6.90 -3.76
CA THR A 19 -0.02 7.66 -2.53
C THR A 19 -1.10 7.01 -1.67
N GLU A 20 -2.17 6.47 -2.29
CA GLU A 20 -3.20 5.73 -1.56
C GLU A 20 -2.64 4.44 -0.99
N ALA A 21 -1.89 3.68 -1.79
CA ALA A 21 -1.23 2.47 -1.32
C ALA A 21 -0.36 2.72 -0.08
N LYS A 22 0.44 3.79 -0.11
CA LYS A 22 1.28 4.23 1.01
C LYS A 22 0.45 4.56 2.26
N MET A 23 -0.65 5.31 2.11
CA MET A 23 -1.51 5.68 3.24
C MET A 23 -2.18 4.46 3.90
N LEU A 24 -2.58 3.46 3.11
CA LEU A 24 -3.15 2.21 3.62
C LEU A 24 -2.10 1.30 4.28
N ALA A 25 -0.90 1.22 3.71
CA ALA A 25 0.17 0.38 4.24
C ALA A 25 0.86 0.97 5.48
N ALA A 26 1.03 2.30 5.56
CA ALA A 26 1.83 2.94 6.60
C ALA A 26 1.42 2.52 8.04
N PRO A 27 0.13 2.51 8.42
CA PRO A 27 -0.29 2.07 9.76
C PRO A 27 -0.04 0.58 10.05
N LEU A 28 0.10 -0.25 9.02
CA LEU A 28 0.41 -1.68 9.17
C LEU A 28 1.91 -1.94 9.33
N ILE A 29 2.75 -1.03 8.82
CA ILE A 29 4.20 -1.11 8.95
C ILE A 29 4.63 -0.64 10.33
N ARG A 30 4.10 0.50 10.79
CA ARG A 30 4.26 0.98 12.17
C ARG A 30 3.09 1.89 12.59
N PRO A 31 2.83 2.03 13.90
CA PRO A 31 1.82 2.94 14.43
C PRO A 31 1.99 4.40 13.96
N MET A 32 0.89 5.15 13.95
CA MET A 32 0.88 6.53 13.48
C MET A 32 1.74 7.45 14.37
N GLU A 33 1.80 7.18 15.67
CA GLU A 33 2.63 7.89 16.64
C GLU A 33 4.12 7.84 16.24
N GLU A 34 4.61 6.67 15.82
CA GLU A 34 5.99 6.51 15.36
C GLU A 34 6.24 7.21 14.01
N TRP A 35 5.24 7.28 13.13
CA TRP A 35 5.32 8.12 11.92
C TRP A 35 5.42 9.61 12.22
N ARG A 36 4.74 10.09 13.27
CA ARG A 36 4.81 11.49 13.68
C ARG A 36 6.18 11.85 14.25
N GLU A 37 6.82 10.94 14.97
CA GLU A 37 8.16 11.15 15.54
C GLU A 37 9.27 11.05 14.48
N ASP A 38 9.06 10.26 13.42
CA ASP A 38 10.00 10.10 12.31
C ASP A 38 9.34 10.40 10.95
N VAL A 39 9.07 11.69 10.73
CA VAL A 39 8.49 12.21 9.48
C VAL A 39 9.41 11.94 8.28
N ALA A 40 10.73 11.95 8.48
CA ALA A 40 11.69 11.67 7.41
C ALA A 40 11.51 10.23 6.89
N GLY A 41 11.41 9.24 7.79
CA GLY A 41 11.06 7.87 7.43
C GLY A 41 9.69 7.78 6.77
N TRP A 42 8.68 8.51 7.27
CA TRP A 42 7.36 8.55 6.61
C TRP A 42 7.47 9.04 5.18
N VAL A 43 8.16 10.15 4.93
CA VAL A 43 8.35 10.69 3.58
C VAL A 43 9.15 9.71 2.71
N ALA A 44 10.19 9.08 3.26
CA ALA A 44 11.04 8.13 2.57
C ALA A 44 10.32 6.83 2.16
N LEU A 45 9.24 6.44 2.86
CA LEU A 45 8.45 5.28 2.52
C LEU A 45 7.89 5.39 1.10
N ARG A 46 8.29 4.45 0.23
CA ARG A 46 7.90 4.42 -1.19
C ARG A 46 6.80 3.41 -1.44
N SER A 47 5.90 3.76 -2.33
CA SER A 47 4.99 2.83 -3.00
C SER A 47 5.52 2.54 -4.40
N GLU A 48 5.86 1.30 -4.68
CA GLU A 48 6.36 0.87 -5.97
C GLU A 48 5.27 0.10 -6.71
N ARG A 49 5.10 0.38 -8.00
CA ARG A 49 4.13 -0.37 -8.82
C ARG A 49 4.68 -1.79 -9.00
N ALA A 50 3.88 -2.79 -8.66
CA ALA A 50 4.27 -4.20 -8.70
C ALA A 50 3.32 -4.98 -9.61
N PRO A 51 3.41 -4.79 -10.95
CA PRO A 51 2.47 -5.37 -11.92
C PRO A 51 2.48 -6.91 -11.91
N GLU A 52 3.57 -7.53 -11.45
CA GLU A 52 3.67 -8.98 -11.26
C GLU A 52 2.62 -9.56 -10.30
N PHE A 53 1.98 -8.74 -9.46
CA PHE A 53 0.92 -9.16 -8.55
C PHE A 53 -0.48 -8.74 -9.01
N ASP A 54 -0.65 -8.15 -10.19
CA ASP A 54 -1.97 -7.71 -10.66
C ASP A 54 -2.97 -8.86 -10.81
N GLU A 55 -2.50 -10.09 -11.01
CA GLU A 55 -3.35 -11.28 -11.06
C GLU A 55 -4.03 -11.61 -9.72
N LEU A 56 -3.50 -11.11 -8.60
CA LEU A 56 -4.09 -11.26 -7.27
C LEU A 56 -5.21 -10.24 -7.00
N TYR A 57 -5.54 -9.41 -7.99
CA TYR A 57 -6.63 -8.44 -7.90
C TYR A 57 -7.98 -9.15 -7.73
N ASP A 58 -8.63 -8.88 -6.62
CA ASP A 58 -10.01 -9.25 -6.36
C ASP A 58 -10.99 -8.29 -7.10
N PRO A 59 -11.73 -8.78 -8.12
CA PRO A 59 -12.68 -7.96 -8.88
C PRO A 59 -13.93 -7.56 -8.08
N GLN A 60 -14.20 -8.19 -6.93
CA GLN A 60 -15.32 -7.81 -6.06
C GLN A 60 -14.98 -6.61 -5.17
N ARG A 61 -13.70 -6.24 -5.05
CA ARG A 61 -13.25 -5.11 -4.23
C ARG A 61 -13.08 -3.87 -5.09
N THR A 62 -13.98 -2.92 -4.89
CA THR A 62 -14.03 -1.66 -5.66
C THR A 62 -13.25 -0.52 -5.00
N GLU A 63 -12.89 -0.64 -3.73
CA GLU A 63 -12.13 0.35 -2.96
C GLU A 63 -10.70 -0.13 -2.68
N PRO A 64 -9.71 0.76 -2.55
CA PRO A 64 -8.34 0.36 -2.24
C PRO A 64 -8.22 -0.52 -1.01
N TYR A 65 -7.39 -1.57 -1.08
CA TYR A 65 -7.27 -2.55 -0.01
C TYR A 65 -5.88 -3.14 0.11
N VAL A 66 -5.56 -3.56 1.34
CA VAL A 66 -4.37 -4.36 1.62
C VAL A 66 -4.69 -5.82 1.29
N HIS A 67 -3.81 -6.45 0.52
CA HIS A 67 -3.87 -7.87 0.24
C HIS A 67 -3.22 -8.62 1.41
N ALA A 68 -4.02 -9.37 2.17
CA ALA A 68 -3.48 -10.28 3.17
C ALA A 68 -2.90 -11.47 2.43
N ALA A 69 -1.57 -11.60 2.38
CA ALA A 69 -0.92 -12.82 1.92
C ALA A 69 -1.49 -13.98 2.76
N SER A 70 -2.28 -14.84 2.12
CA SER A 70 -2.82 -16.05 2.74
C SER A 70 -1.81 -17.18 2.66
#